data_AF-A0A0C3CAZ1-F1
#
_entry.id   AF-A0A0C3CAZ1-F1
#
_cell.length_a   1.000
_cell.length_b   1.000
_cell.length_c   1.000
_cell.angle_alpha   90.00
_cell.angle_beta   90.00
_cell.angle_gamma   90.00
#
_symmetry.space_group_name_H-M   'P 1'
#
loop_
_entity.id
_entity.type
_entity.pdbx_description
1 polymer ?
#
loop_
_entity_poly.entity_id
_entity_poly.type
_entity_poly.pdbx_seq_one_letter_code
_entity_poly.pdbx_strand_id
1 'polypeptide(L)'
;MPSTYGPNEIPVFQSAVHPNRDAEFRATAPPTRIIKEAKKETIMCCTNCGKLGDSEDADMKKCAECKTVQYCSRNCQKENWPKHKLNCSSDLGEGIQPLIKAFTANPMLSHYLEICLSLEFDLHRINPRHEKGQIILRSALLVRIDVGIEPTKITDFMNLYTFGDEWDQDELEGMLQLHHLTSTRSGIPIEAITDTNISMWKHTRGTADEDGDTDRAVVLVQFVNNFKQAITCPIVVGEEALKSARRAKPFTSCSALTGKETDHPLSIASCFEYMNTHIRSDKSNRLLLRAQMLESDKNLIREAGRNADSHAPQSLRVKVQREGVYVSHRIVLPPGGALGAARRDPLPLERQIEGAPDAPPRNRAERRRLEQELKKQQKRRK
;
A
#
# COMPACT_ATOMS: atom_id res chain seq x y z
N MET A 1 -16.57 20.66 0.28
CA MET A 1 -17.94 20.90 -0.25
C MET A 1 -18.73 21.59 0.86
N PRO A 2 -19.42 22.73 0.61
CA PRO A 2 -20.42 23.23 1.55
C PRO A 2 -21.53 22.17 1.66
N SER A 3 -22.16 22.03 2.83
CA SER A 3 -23.25 21.09 3.07
C SER A 3 -24.26 21.12 1.91
N THR A 4 -24.24 20.08 1.07
CA THR A 4 -25.20 19.86 -0.01
C THR A 4 -26.54 19.34 0.53
N TYR A 5 -26.67 19.22 1.84
CA TYR A 5 -27.81 18.67 2.53
C TYR A 5 -28.66 19.80 3.09
N GLY A 6 -29.97 19.74 2.83
CA GLY A 6 -30.91 20.68 3.43
C GLY A 6 -30.88 20.62 4.96
N PRO A 7 -31.40 21.63 5.66
CA PRO A 7 -31.35 21.71 7.13
C PRO A 7 -32.04 20.54 7.87
N ASN A 8 -32.80 19.70 7.15
CA ASN A 8 -33.52 18.53 7.68
C ASN A 8 -33.10 17.20 7.01
N GLU A 9 -31.99 17.16 6.25
CA GLU A 9 -31.51 15.95 5.60
C GLU A 9 -30.36 15.32 6.40
N ILE A 10 -30.57 14.12 6.92
CA ILE A 10 -29.52 13.33 7.59
C ILE A 10 -28.95 12.35 6.56
N PRO A 11 -27.68 12.48 6.13
CA PRO A 11 -27.10 11.53 5.20
C PRO A 11 -26.90 10.18 5.90
N VAL A 12 -27.47 9.12 5.33
CA VAL A 12 -27.31 7.74 5.78
C VAL A 12 -26.40 7.00 4.80
N PHE A 13 -25.27 6.51 5.28
CA PHE A 13 -24.33 5.75 4.46
C PHE A 13 -24.63 4.25 4.54
N GLN A 14 -24.73 3.62 3.37
CA GLN A 14 -24.84 2.15 3.25
C GLN A 14 -23.72 1.62 2.37
N SER A 15 -23.20 0.44 2.72
CA SER A 15 -22.17 -0.24 1.92
C SER A 15 -22.81 -1.29 1.02
N ALA A 16 -22.46 -1.25 -0.27
CA ALA A 16 -22.81 -2.30 -1.22
C ALA A 16 -21.52 -2.98 -1.72
N VAL A 17 -21.45 -4.31 -1.61
CA VAL A 17 -20.31 -5.11 -2.05
C VAL A 17 -20.79 -6.13 -3.08
N HIS A 18 -20.15 -6.17 -4.24
CA HIS A 18 -20.51 -7.11 -5.29
C HIS A 18 -20.25 -8.56 -4.82
N PRO A 19 -21.17 -9.52 -5.04
CA PRO A 19 -21.08 -10.88 -4.49
C PRO A 19 -19.78 -11.63 -4.82
N ASN A 20 -19.22 -11.39 -6.00
CA ASN A 20 -17.99 -12.06 -6.45
C ASN A 20 -16.72 -11.54 -5.76
N ARG A 21 -16.76 -10.41 -5.04
CA ARG A 21 -15.57 -9.79 -4.44
C ARG A 21 -14.87 -10.73 -3.46
N ASP A 22 -15.63 -11.45 -2.65
CA ASP A 22 -15.06 -12.42 -1.71
C ASP A 22 -14.38 -13.60 -2.44
N ALA A 23 -14.90 -14.02 -3.59
CA ALA A 23 -14.30 -15.07 -4.41
C ALA A 23 -13.01 -14.59 -5.09
N GLU A 24 -13.02 -13.40 -5.69
CA GLU A 24 -11.85 -12.76 -6.29
C GLU A 24 -10.73 -12.55 -5.27
N PHE A 25 -11.08 -12.07 -4.06
CA PHE A 25 -10.13 -11.94 -2.96
C PHE A 25 -9.51 -13.29 -2.59
N ARG A 26 -10.32 -14.33 -2.39
CA ARG A 26 -9.82 -15.67 -2.04
C ARG A 26 -8.89 -16.26 -3.09
N ALA A 27 -9.16 -16.00 -4.37
CA ALA A 27 -8.36 -16.50 -5.48
C ALA A 27 -6.98 -15.81 -5.59
N THR A 28 -6.92 -14.51 -5.26
CA THR A 28 -5.72 -13.69 -5.47
C THR A 28 -4.89 -13.45 -4.21
N ALA A 29 -5.51 -13.53 -3.02
CA ALA A 29 -4.81 -13.30 -1.76
C ALA A 29 -3.81 -14.43 -1.47
N PRO A 30 -2.53 -14.14 -1.23
CA PRO A 30 -1.58 -15.18 -0.82
C PRO A 30 -1.94 -15.72 0.58
N PRO A 31 -1.61 -16.99 0.90
CA PRO A 31 -1.73 -17.50 2.27
C PRO A 31 -0.88 -16.69 3.25
N THR A 32 -1.38 -16.44 4.47
CA THR A 32 -0.70 -15.65 5.50
C THR A 32 0.72 -16.15 5.81
N ARG A 33 0.95 -17.48 5.73
CA ARG A 33 2.30 -18.07 5.91
C ARG A 33 3.33 -17.50 4.93
N ILE A 34 2.94 -17.30 3.67
CA ILE A 34 3.83 -16.74 2.64
C ILE A 34 4.28 -15.33 3.04
N ILE A 35 3.33 -14.50 3.48
CA ILE A 35 3.62 -13.13 3.94
C ILE A 35 4.53 -13.16 5.18
N LYS A 36 4.21 -14.00 6.18
CA LYS A 36 5.02 -14.11 7.40
C LYS A 36 6.46 -14.56 7.14
N GLU A 37 6.66 -15.47 6.17
CA GLU A 37 8.01 -15.92 5.78
C GLU A 37 8.78 -14.81 5.07
N ALA A 38 8.18 -14.15 4.08
CA ALA A 38 8.83 -13.04 3.38
C ALA A 38 9.12 -11.83 4.30
N LYS A 39 8.29 -11.58 5.33
CA LYS A 39 8.57 -10.56 6.37
C LYS A 39 9.86 -10.84 7.15
N LYS A 40 10.28 -12.09 7.31
CA LYS A 40 11.53 -12.46 8.02
C LYS A 40 12.78 -12.11 7.21
N GLU A 41 12.67 -12.15 5.89
CA GLU A 41 13.75 -11.78 4.96
C GLU A 41 13.93 -10.26 4.83
N THR A 42 13.07 -9.45 5.47
CA THR A 42 13.16 -8.00 5.43
C THR A 42 14.33 -7.52 6.29
N ILE A 43 15.41 -7.09 5.64
CA ILE A 43 16.57 -6.52 6.30
C ILE A 43 16.20 -5.15 6.89
N MET A 44 16.53 -4.97 8.16
CA MET A 44 16.27 -3.72 8.87
C MET A 44 17.54 -2.87 8.93
N CYS A 45 17.41 -1.56 8.69
CA CYS A 45 18.51 -0.62 8.71
C CYS A 45 18.45 0.30 9.94
N CYS A 46 19.60 0.86 10.30
CA CYS A 46 19.71 1.94 11.27
C CYS A 46 19.03 3.20 10.70
N THR A 47 18.13 3.81 11.46
CA THR A 47 17.42 5.04 11.06
C THR A 47 18.36 6.23 10.85
N ASN A 48 19.49 6.28 11.55
CA ASN A 48 20.47 7.36 11.41
C ASN A 48 21.42 7.13 10.23
N CYS A 49 22.21 6.06 10.26
CA CYS A 49 23.31 5.86 9.32
C CYS A 49 23.01 4.89 8.17
N GLY A 50 21.84 4.24 8.16
CA GLY A 50 21.46 3.30 7.10
C GLY A 50 22.20 1.97 7.12
N LYS A 51 23.13 1.76 8.08
CA LYS A 51 23.80 0.47 8.27
C LYS A 51 22.77 -0.63 8.49
N LEU A 52 22.92 -1.75 7.81
CA LEU A 52 22.02 -2.89 7.95
C LEU A 52 22.40 -3.73 9.16
N GLY A 53 21.41 -4.38 9.77
CA GLY A 53 21.67 -5.42 10.73
C GLY A 53 22.11 -6.66 9.98
N ASP A 54 23.41 -6.96 9.98
CA ASP A 54 23.89 -8.24 9.45
C ASP A 54 23.39 -9.37 10.34
N SER A 55 23.04 -10.47 9.69
CA SER A 55 22.46 -11.69 10.27
C SER A 55 23.28 -12.18 11.47
N GLU A 56 22.54 -12.51 12.53
CA GLU A 56 22.93 -13.25 13.75
C GLU A 56 23.42 -12.45 14.97
N ASP A 57 24.10 -11.29 14.86
CA ASP A 57 24.64 -10.60 16.06
C ASP A 57 24.48 -9.06 16.11
N ALA A 58 23.88 -8.41 15.10
CA ALA A 58 23.62 -6.97 15.15
C ALA A 58 22.26 -6.65 15.78
N ASP A 59 22.19 -6.67 17.11
CA ASP A 59 21.01 -6.23 17.87
C ASP A 59 20.70 -4.75 17.60
N MET A 60 19.87 -4.50 16.59
CA MET A 60 19.30 -3.19 16.31
C MET A 60 18.42 -2.77 17.49
N LYS A 61 18.77 -1.66 18.13
CA LYS A 61 18.07 -1.16 19.31
C LYS A 61 16.93 -0.26 18.89
N LYS A 62 15.70 -0.66 19.24
CA LYS A 62 14.52 0.18 19.05
C LYS A 62 14.55 1.37 20.01
N CYS A 63 13.96 2.50 19.62
CA CYS A 63 13.69 3.58 20.55
C CYS A 63 12.79 3.08 21.68
N ALA A 64 13.15 3.35 22.93
CA ALA A 64 12.43 2.85 24.10
C ALA A 64 11.02 3.45 24.24
N GLU A 65 10.85 4.69 23.75
CA GLU A 65 9.60 5.44 23.85
C GLU A 65 8.62 5.06 22.73
N CYS A 66 8.96 5.36 21.47
CA CYS A 66 8.04 5.12 20.36
C CYS A 66 8.14 3.73 19.72
N LYS A 67 9.22 2.96 19.98
CA LYS A 67 9.47 1.60 19.41
C LYS A 67 9.43 1.47 17.87
N THR A 68 9.32 2.56 17.14
CA THR A 68 9.10 2.59 15.67
C THR A 68 10.39 2.72 14.87
N VAL A 69 11.36 3.48 15.40
CA VAL A 69 12.71 3.63 14.82
C VAL A 69 13.71 2.73 15.52
N GLN A 70 14.81 2.43 14.83
CA GLN A 70 15.85 1.53 15.34
C GLN A 70 17.25 1.97 14.95
N TYR A 71 18.22 1.67 15.81
CA TYR A 71 19.59 2.16 15.71
C TYR A 71 20.59 1.04 15.91
N CYS A 72 21.67 1.05 15.13
CA CYS A 72 22.76 0.08 15.32
C CYS A 72 23.61 0.37 16.57
N SER A 73 23.50 1.56 17.15
CA SER A 73 24.24 1.95 18.36
C SER A 73 23.52 3.08 19.11
N ARG A 74 23.89 3.26 20.39
CA ARG A 74 23.42 4.39 21.21
C ARG A 74 23.89 5.74 20.65
N ASN A 75 25.04 5.76 19.97
CA ASN A 75 25.57 6.97 19.33
C ASN A 75 24.68 7.41 18.16
N CYS A 76 24.29 6.47 17.29
CA CYS A 76 23.35 6.76 16.20
C CYS A 76 21.99 7.25 16.71
N GLN A 77 21.50 6.74 17.85
CA GLN A 77 20.29 7.27 18.48
C GLN A 77 20.49 8.71 18.96
N LYS A 78 21.61 9.02 19.62
CA LYS A 78 21.91 10.38 20.12
C LYS A 78 22.06 11.39 18.98
N GLU A 79 22.74 11.01 17.90
CA GLU A 79 22.92 11.85 16.72
C GLU A 79 21.59 12.15 16.02
N ASN A 80 20.69 11.17 15.92
CA ASN A 80 19.38 11.37 15.32
C ASN A 80 18.37 12.05 16.26
N TRP A 81 18.64 12.10 17.57
CA TRP A 81 17.69 12.59 18.57
C TRP A 81 17.12 14.00 18.29
N PRO A 82 17.91 15.01 17.85
CA PRO A 82 17.37 16.33 17.55
C PRO A 82 16.27 16.32 16.48
N LYS A 83 16.37 15.41 15.50
CA LYS A 83 15.37 15.22 14.44
C LYS A 83 14.23 14.32 14.92
N HIS A 84 14.55 13.22 15.61
CA HIS A 84 13.59 12.22 16.04
C HIS A 84 12.62 12.73 17.12
N LYS A 85 13.11 13.51 18.10
CA LYS A 85 12.32 13.96 19.25
C LYS A 85 11.06 14.74 18.86
N LEU A 86 11.06 15.40 17.70
CA LEU A 86 9.91 16.16 17.19
C LEU A 86 8.71 15.25 16.87
N ASN A 87 8.99 13.99 16.53
CA ASN A 87 8.01 13.00 16.10
C ASN A 87 8.04 11.74 16.99
N CYS A 88 8.70 11.78 18.14
CA CYS A 88 8.76 10.65 19.07
C CYS A 88 7.56 10.74 20.03
N SER A 89 6.69 9.74 20.01
CA SER A 89 5.58 9.60 20.96
C SER A 89 5.25 8.13 21.18
N SER A 90 4.86 7.78 22.41
CA SER A 90 4.30 6.47 22.77
C SER A 90 2.98 6.18 22.07
N ASP A 91 2.23 7.22 21.73
CA ASP A 91 0.87 7.14 21.14
C ASP A 91 0.91 6.62 19.70
N LEU A 92 2.11 6.52 19.11
CA LEU A 92 2.32 5.93 17.80
C LEU A 92 2.18 4.39 17.80
N GLY A 93 2.14 3.74 18.97
CA GLY A 93 2.05 2.28 19.08
C GLY A 93 3.17 1.55 18.32
N GLU A 94 2.86 0.46 17.62
CA GLU A 94 3.82 -0.18 16.70
C GLU A 94 4.04 0.61 15.39
N GLY A 95 3.23 1.66 15.17
CA GLY A 95 3.22 2.47 13.95
C GLY A 95 2.81 1.68 12.70
N ILE A 96 3.09 2.26 11.53
CA ILE A 96 2.81 1.62 10.24
C ILE A 96 3.86 0.56 9.86
N GLN A 97 4.94 0.39 10.64
CA GLN A 97 6.05 -0.49 10.26
C GLN A 97 5.66 -1.96 10.06
N PRO A 98 4.89 -2.60 10.96
CA PRO A 98 4.47 -3.98 10.76
C PRO A 98 3.60 -4.16 9.51
N LEU A 99 2.81 -3.14 9.16
CA LEU A 99 1.89 -3.10 8.03
C LEU A 99 2.66 -2.91 6.72
N ILE A 100 3.59 -1.95 6.66
CA ILE A 100 4.46 -1.75 5.48
C ILE A 100 5.27 -3.01 5.18
N LYS A 101 5.82 -3.67 6.22
CA LYS A 101 6.49 -4.97 6.05
C LYS A 101 5.57 -6.04 5.48
N ALA A 102 4.31 -6.11 5.94
CA ALA A 102 3.35 -7.07 5.41
C ALA A 102 2.97 -6.74 3.96
N PHE A 103 2.81 -5.45 3.64
CA PHE A 103 2.51 -4.96 2.30
C PHE A 103 3.62 -5.33 1.31
N THR A 104 4.88 -5.01 1.62
CA THR A 104 6.02 -5.30 0.73
C THR A 104 6.35 -6.79 0.67
N ALA A 105 6.05 -7.56 1.72
CA ALA A 105 6.18 -9.02 1.74
C ALA A 105 5.05 -9.76 0.98
N ASN A 106 3.95 -9.08 0.65
CA ASN A 106 2.85 -9.67 -0.07
C ASN A 106 3.16 -9.67 -1.59
N PRO A 107 3.30 -10.84 -2.24
CA PRO A 107 3.70 -10.92 -3.65
C PRO A 107 2.73 -10.20 -4.60
N MET A 108 1.43 -10.26 -4.33
CA MET A 108 0.43 -9.60 -5.17
C MET A 108 0.52 -8.08 -5.02
N LEU A 109 0.52 -7.56 -3.78
CA LEU A 109 0.60 -6.11 -3.54
C LEU A 109 1.95 -5.53 -4.00
N SER A 110 3.06 -6.25 -3.74
CA SER A 110 4.39 -5.89 -4.23
C SER A 110 4.44 -5.80 -5.75
N HIS A 111 3.83 -6.76 -6.46
CA HIS A 111 3.79 -6.75 -7.92
C HIS A 111 3.07 -5.51 -8.48
N TYR A 112 1.90 -5.15 -7.93
CA TYR A 112 1.20 -3.93 -8.37
C TYR A 112 1.94 -2.65 -7.98
N LEU A 113 2.64 -2.63 -6.84
CA LEU A 113 3.55 -1.53 -6.52
C LEU A 113 4.67 -1.43 -7.56
N GLU A 114 5.33 -2.53 -7.93
CA GLU A 114 6.38 -2.55 -8.96
C GLU A 114 5.85 -2.07 -10.33
N ILE A 115 4.60 -2.37 -10.68
CA ILE A 115 3.93 -1.80 -11.86
C ILE A 115 3.82 -0.28 -11.73
N CYS A 116 3.36 0.25 -10.59
CA CYS A 116 3.30 1.70 -10.37
C CYS A 116 4.67 2.37 -10.54
N LEU A 117 5.74 1.77 -9.99
CA LEU A 117 7.11 2.28 -10.13
C LEU A 117 7.58 2.24 -11.59
N SER A 118 7.21 1.18 -12.31
CA SER A 118 7.50 1.03 -13.74
C SER A 118 6.79 2.07 -14.61
N LEU A 119 5.57 2.45 -14.25
CA LEU A 119 4.82 3.51 -14.92
C LEU A 119 5.40 4.89 -14.60
N GLU A 120 5.66 5.18 -13.32
CA GLU A 120 6.15 6.50 -12.86
C GLU A 120 7.48 6.90 -13.53
N PHE A 121 8.40 5.95 -13.66
CA PHE A 121 9.73 6.19 -14.25
C PHE A 121 9.88 5.68 -15.68
N ASP A 122 8.80 5.24 -16.33
CA ASP A 122 8.81 4.61 -17.67
C ASP A 122 9.77 3.41 -17.79
N LEU A 123 10.03 2.67 -16.70
CA LEU A 123 11.04 1.60 -16.68
C LEU A 123 10.74 0.50 -17.71
N HIS A 124 9.46 0.22 -17.95
CA HIS A 124 9.02 -0.74 -18.95
C HIS A 124 9.38 -0.38 -20.40
N ARG A 125 9.74 0.88 -20.67
CA ARG A 125 10.13 1.41 -21.99
C ARG A 125 11.64 1.53 -22.15
N ILE A 126 12.41 1.34 -21.08
CA ILE A 126 13.86 1.46 -21.10
C ILE A 126 14.47 0.24 -21.78
N ASN A 127 15.35 0.48 -22.76
CA ASN A 127 16.20 -0.57 -23.32
C ASN A 127 17.50 -0.67 -22.51
N PRO A 128 17.75 -1.78 -21.79
CA PRO A 128 18.91 -1.92 -20.92
C PRO A 128 20.24 -2.02 -21.69
N ARG A 129 20.21 -2.17 -23.02
CA ARG A 129 21.41 -2.21 -23.87
C ARG A 129 21.93 -0.82 -24.24
N HIS A 130 21.11 0.22 -24.09
CA HIS A 130 21.53 1.59 -24.39
C HIS A 130 22.12 2.25 -23.14
N GLU A 131 23.21 3.01 -23.33
CA GLU A 131 23.92 3.74 -22.27
C GLU A 131 22.97 4.61 -21.44
N LYS A 132 22.13 5.43 -22.08
CA LYS A 132 21.14 6.28 -21.38
C LYS A 132 20.17 5.46 -20.53
N GLY A 133 19.79 4.27 -21.00
CA GLY A 133 18.92 3.35 -20.24
C GLY A 133 19.63 2.80 -19.01
N GLN A 134 20.90 2.41 -19.16
CA GLN A 134 21.72 1.93 -18.05
C GLN A 134 21.90 2.99 -16.97
N ILE A 135 22.13 4.25 -17.35
CA ILE A 135 22.25 5.37 -16.40
C ILE A 135 21.00 5.46 -15.51
N ILE A 136 19.80 5.38 -16.10
CA ILE A 136 18.54 5.46 -15.34
C ILE A 136 18.37 4.23 -14.44
N LEU A 137 18.57 3.02 -14.96
CA LEU A 137 18.43 1.77 -14.20
C LEU A 137 19.44 1.66 -13.05
N ARG A 138 20.58 2.33 -13.17
CA ARG A 138 21.66 2.41 -12.18
C ARG A 138 21.63 3.67 -11.31
N SER A 139 20.56 4.48 -11.41
CA SER A 139 20.38 5.66 -10.56
C SER A 139 19.52 5.34 -9.32
N ALA A 140 19.73 6.09 -8.24
CA ALA A 140 18.87 6.05 -7.07
C ALA A 140 17.56 6.81 -7.37
N LEU A 141 16.50 6.06 -7.68
CA LEU A 141 15.16 6.61 -7.89
C LEU A 141 14.40 6.64 -6.55
N LEU A 142 13.62 7.70 -6.30
CA LEU A 142 12.86 7.87 -5.07
C LEU A 142 11.39 8.20 -5.38
N VAL A 143 10.48 7.48 -4.72
CA VAL A 143 9.06 7.87 -4.63
C VAL A 143 8.66 7.99 -3.17
N ARG A 144 7.70 8.88 -2.89
CA ARG A 144 6.96 8.93 -1.64
C ARG A 144 5.55 8.41 -1.88
N ILE A 145 5.08 7.54 -0.99
CA ILE A 145 3.70 7.08 -0.96
C ILE A 145 3.08 7.50 0.37
N ASP A 146 2.12 8.40 0.31
CA ASP A 146 1.30 8.76 1.47
C ASP A 146 0.35 7.59 1.79
N VAL A 147 0.35 7.16 3.04
CA VAL A 147 -0.47 6.06 3.54
C VAL A 147 -1.22 6.48 4.80
N GLY A 148 -2.33 5.81 5.07
CA GLY A 148 -3.10 6.00 6.30
C GLY A 148 -3.77 4.72 6.76
N ILE A 149 -4.28 4.74 8.00
CA ILE A 149 -5.14 3.69 8.52
C ILE A 149 -6.57 4.18 8.40
N GLU A 150 -7.36 3.54 7.54
CA GLU A 150 -8.77 3.88 7.36
C GLU A 150 -9.67 2.82 8.01
N PRO A 151 -10.89 3.19 8.45
CA PRO A 151 -11.87 2.22 8.95
C PRO A 151 -12.12 1.10 7.94
N THR A 152 -12.25 -0.12 8.46
CA THR A 152 -12.58 -1.30 7.64
C THR A 152 -13.95 -1.18 6.97
N LYS A 153 -14.91 -0.50 7.61
CA LYS A 153 -16.22 -0.19 7.03
C LYS A 153 -16.22 1.20 6.39
N ILE A 154 -16.71 1.28 5.15
CA ILE A 154 -16.81 2.55 4.44
C ILE A 154 -17.78 3.53 5.13
N THR A 155 -18.80 3.02 5.82
CA THR A 155 -19.76 3.85 6.58
C THR A 155 -19.08 4.63 7.68
N ASP A 156 -18.15 4.01 8.39
CA ASP A 156 -17.42 4.62 9.50
C ASP A 156 -16.45 5.69 8.96
N PHE A 157 -15.81 5.42 7.81
CA PHE A 157 -15.03 6.42 7.10
C PHE A 157 -15.88 7.64 6.71
N MET A 158 -17.05 7.41 6.09
CA MET A 158 -17.91 8.50 5.63
C MET A 158 -18.48 9.31 6.79
N ASN A 159 -18.77 8.68 7.93
CA ASN A 159 -19.19 9.37 9.14
C ASN A 159 -18.08 10.28 9.68
N LEU A 160 -16.85 9.77 9.85
CA LEU A 160 -15.70 10.59 10.27
C LEU A 160 -15.42 11.74 9.29
N TYR A 161 -15.53 11.47 7.99
CA TYR A 161 -15.27 12.44 6.94
C TYR A 161 -16.35 13.53 6.87
N THR A 162 -17.60 13.22 7.19
CA THR A 162 -18.74 14.14 7.02
C THR A 162 -19.08 14.89 8.31
N PHE A 163 -19.16 14.18 9.43
CA PHE A 163 -19.66 14.72 10.72
C PHE A 163 -18.54 15.14 11.68
N GLY A 164 -17.28 14.89 11.33
CA GLY A 164 -16.13 15.38 12.10
C GLY A 164 -16.13 14.91 13.55
N ASP A 165 -16.25 15.86 14.48
CA ASP A 165 -16.18 15.64 15.93
C ASP A 165 -17.53 15.18 16.52
N GLU A 166 -18.62 15.23 15.76
CA GLU A 166 -19.97 14.81 16.19
C GLU A 166 -20.15 13.28 16.18
N TRP A 167 -19.26 12.57 15.49
CA TRP A 167 -19.24 11.12 15.42
C TRP A 167 -17.89 10.59 15.88
N ASP A 168 -17.89 9.87 17.00
CA ASP A 168 -16.74 9.10 17.45
C ASP A 168 -17.20 7.74 17.97
N GLN A 169 -16.52 6.69 17.52
CA GLN A 169 -16.59 5.38 18.13
C GLN A 169 -15.24 5.13 18.79
N ASP A 170 -15.26 4.82 20.08
CA ASP A 170 -14.05 4.66 20.89
C ASP A 170 -13.07 3.67 20.26
N GLU A 171 -13.58 2.54 19.75
CA GLU A 171 -12.76 1.49 19.13
C GLU A 171 -13.15 1.25 17.67
N LEU A 172 -12.22 1.56 16.75
CA LEU A 172 -12.35 1.26 15.33
C LEU A 172 -11.22 0.35 14.86
N GLU A 173 -11.58 -0.76 14.23
CA GLU A 173 -10.63 -1.55 13.46
C GLU A 173 -10.42 -0.87 12.09
N GLY A 174 -9.15 -0.53 11.83
CA GLY A 174 -8.73 0.05 10.58
C GLY A 174 -7.83 -0.87 9.76
N MET A 175 -7.45 -0.39 8.58
CA MET A 175 -6.58 -1.09 7.66
C MET A 175 -5.70 -0.11 6.88
N LEU A 176 -4.51 -0.58 6.48
CA LEU A 176 -3.61 0.20 5.65
C LEU A 176 -4.27 0.55 4.31
N GLN A 177 -4.19 1.82 3.92
CA GLN A 177 -4.62 2.31 2.62
C GLN A 177 -3.55 3.23 2.02
N LEU A 178 -3.39 3.15 0.70
CA LEU A 178 -2.49 3.98 -0.08
C LEU A 178 -3.24 5.21 -0.58
N HIS A 179 -2.76 6.41 -0.26
CA HIS A 179 -3.43 7.66 -0.62
C HIS A 179 -2.92 8.17 -1.96
N HIS A 180 -1.64 8.54 -2.01
CA HIS A 180 -1.06 9.26 -3.14
C HIS A 180 0.41 8.88 -3.36
N LEU A 181 0.87 8.88 -4.62
CA LEU A 181 2.25 8.65 -5.00
C LEU A 181 2.82 9.96 -5.55
N THR A 182 3.98 10.36 -5.05
CA THR A 182 4.77 11.48 -5.57
C THR A 182 6.19 11.02 -5.86
N SER A 183 6.84 11.62 -6.85
CA SER A 183 8.22 11.34 -7.22
C SER A 183 8.99 12.63 -7.55
N THR A 184 10.27 12.51 -7.87
CA THR A 184 11.08 13.62 -8.39
C THR A 184 10.56 14.18 -9.71
N ARG A 185 9.79 13.41 -10.48
CA ARG A 185 9.12 13.88 -11.71
C ARG A 185 7.85 14.68 -11.42
N SER A 186 7.21 14.39 -10.30
CA SER A 186 5.87 14.90 -9.93
C SER A 186 5.89 15.87 -8.75
N GLY A 187 7.07 16.35 -8.33
CA GLY A 187 7.19 17.50 -7.40
C GLY A 187 8.05 17.30 -6.14
N ILE A 188 8.76 16.17 -5.97
CA ILE A 188 9.74 16.02 -4.89
C ILE A 188 11.07 16.68 -5.30
N PRO A 189 11.65 17.61 -4.52
CA PRO A 189 12.99 18.13 -4.77
C PRO A 189 14.04 17.00 -4.78
N ILE A 190 15.01 17.05 -5.72
CA ILE A 190 16.12 16.07 -5.84
C ILE A 190 16.92 15.95 -4.53
N GLU A 191 16.94 17.01 -3.73
CA GLU A 191 17.56 17.12 -2.40
C GLU A 191 16.94 16.19 -1.32
N ALA A 192 15.87 15.45 -1.65
CA ALA A 192 15.20 14.52 -0.74
C ALA A 192 15.95 13.19 -0.50
N ILE A 193 16.96 12.84 -1.32
CA ILE A 193 17.73 11.60 -1.15
C ILE A 193 18.83 11.81 -0.11
N THR A 194 18.69 11.19 1.06
CA THR A 194 19.67 11.26 2.16
C THR A 194 20.81 10.26 2.00
N ASP A 195 21.91 10.43 2.75
CA ASP A 195 23.00 9.44 2.80
C ASP A 195 22.52 8.06 3.26
N THR A 196 21.55 8.03 4.17
CA THR A 196 20.85 6.81 4.62
C THR A 196 20.18 6.12 3.43
N ASN A 197 19.47 6.89 2.59
CA ASN A 197 18.81 6.39 1.38
C ASN A 197 19.83 5.82 0.38
N ILE A 198 20.94 6.53 0.15
CA ILE A 198 22.03 6.05 -0.73
C ILE A 198 22.64 4.75 -0.19
N SER A 199 22.83 4.63 1.13
CA SER A 199 23.39 3.42 1.74
C SER A 199 22.46 2.22 1.55
N MET A 200 21.15 2.39 1.76
CA MET A 200 20.14 1.36 1.48
C MET A 200 20.09 0.97 0.01
N TRP A 201 20.15 1.97 -0.88
CA TRP A 201 20.16 1.75 -2.32
C TRP A 201 21.40 0.96 -2.76
N LYS A 202 22.61 1.36 -2.32
CA LYS A 202 23.87 0.67 -2.67
C LYS A 202 23.86 -0.78 -2.24
N HIS A 203 23.41 -1.07 -1.01
CA HIS A 203 23.31 -2.45 -0.55
C HIS A 203 22.31 -3.25 -1.40
N THR A 204 21.10 -2.72 -1.58
CA THR A 204 20.06 -3.44 -2.34
C THR A 204 20.49 -3.64 -3.78
N ARG A 205 21.18 -2.67 -4.36
CA ARG A 205 21.78 -2.77 -5.70
C ARG A 205 22.83 -3.86 -5.78
N GLY A 206 23.74 -3.94 -4.81
CA GLY A 206 24.73 -5.02 -4.73
C GLY A 206 24.06 -6.40 -4.67
N THR A 207 23.12 -6.60 -3.74
CA THR A 207 22.39 -7.88 -3.65
C THR A 207 21.59 -8.22 -4.89
N ALA A 208 21.09 -7.21 -5.63
CA ALA A 208 20.35 -7.43 -6.85
C ALA A 208 21.29 -7.75 -8.03
N ASP A 209 22.50 -7.19 -8.06
CA ASP A 209 23.53 -7.59 -9.02
C ASP A 209 24.00 -9.04 -8.77
N GLU A 210 24.13 -9.45 -7.51
CA GLU A 210 24.42 -10.85 -7.13
C GLU A 210 23.32 -11.83 -7.56
N ASP A 211 22.05 -11.40 -7.52
CA ASP A 211 20.91 -12.18 -8.01
C ASP A 211 20.79 -12.20 -9.55
N GLY A 212 21.68 -11.48 -10.26
CA GLY A 212 21.63 -11.35 -11.73
C GLY A 212 20.68 -10.27 -12.26
N ASP A 213 20.01 -9.51 -11.38
CA ASP A 213 19.08 -8.42 -11.70
C ASP A 213 19.83 -7.11 -12.11
N THR A 214 20.92 -7.25 -12.87
CA THR A 214 21.86 -6.16 -13.26
C THR A 214 21.25 -5.11 -14.19
N ASP A 215 20.17 -5.44 -14.88
CA ASP A 215 19.40 -4.60 -15.79
C ASP A 215 18.07 -4.11 -15.17
N ARG A 216 17.86 -4.35 -13.88
CA ARG A 216 16.66 -3.93 -13.14
C ARG A 216 16.89 -2.61 -12.43
N ALA A 217 15.86 -1.78 -12.29
CA ALA A 217 15.95 -0.61 -11.43
C ALA A 217 15.80 -0.99 -9.95
N VAL A 218 16.53 -0.30 -9.07
CA VAL A 218 16.25 -0.27 -7.63
C VAL A 218 15.66 1.08 -7.29
N VAL A 219 14.41 1.07 -6.82
CA VAL A 219 13.66 2.27 -6.46
C VAL A 219 13.48 2.31 -4.96
N LEU A 220 13.82 3.43 -4.35
CA LEU A 220 13.53 3.72 -2.95
C LEU A 220 12.07 4.16 -2.83
N VAL A 221 11.27 3.40 -2.08
CA VAL A 221 9.86 3.72 -1.82
C VAL A 221 9.72 4.18 -0.37
N GLN A 222 9.45 5.46 -0.16
CA GLN A 222 9.22 6.04 1.15
C GLN A 222 7.73 6.07 1.47
N PHE A 223 7.26 5.17 2.33
CA PHE A 223 5.91 5.21 2.88
C PHE A 223 5.82 6.22 4.01
N VAL A 224 4.89 7.18 3.92
CA VAL A 224 4.73 8.25 4.91
C VAL A 224 3.33 8.24 5.49
N ASN A 225 3.21 8.18 6.82
CA ASN A 225 1.93 8.32 7.53
C ASN A 225 1.88 9.64 8.30
N ASN A 226 0.91 10.48 7.94
CA ASN A 226 0.61 11.79 8.55
C ASN A 226 1.85 12.60 8.94
N PHE A 227 2.92 12.51 8.14
CA PHE A 227 4.25 13.10 8.39
C PHE A 227 4.96 12.69 9.69
N LYS A 228 4.35 11.86 10.53
CA LYS A 228 4.92 11.40 11.81
C LYS A 228 5.92 10.27 11.59
N GLN A 229 5.64 9.39 10.61
CA GLN A 229 6.47 8.22 10.32
C GLN A 229 6.81 8.16 8.84
N ALA A 230 8.06 7.82 8.54
CA ALA A 230 8.54 7.55 7.19
C ALA A 230 9.33 6.24 7.19
N ILE A 231 8.97 5.33 6.29
CA ILE A 231 9.63 4.03 6.14
C ILE A 231 10.09 3.91 4.70
N THR A 232 11.40 3.87 4.51
CA THR A 232 11.98 3.66 3.18
C THR A 232 12.21 2.17 2.95
N CYS A 233 11.64 1.65 1.87
CA CYS A 233 11.86 0.29 1.39
C CYS A 233 12.51 0.35 -0.01
N PRO A 234 13.72 -0.18 -0.20
CA PRO A 234 14.30 -0.34 -1.52
C PRO A 234 13.64 -1.53 -2.24
N ILE A 235 13.09 -1.30 -3.42
CA ILE A 235 12.36 -2.28 -4.23
C ILE A 235 13.06 -2.47 -5.57
N VAL A 236 13.35 -3.73 -5.92
CA VAL A 236 13.84 -4.10 -7.25
C VAL A 236 12.63 -4.32 -8.15
N VAL A 237 12.53 -3.59 -9.26
CA VAL A 237 11.41 -3.74 -10.20
C VAL A 237 11.67 -4.96 -11.09
N GLY A 238 10.90 -6.03 -10.87
CA GLY A 238 11.05 -7.30 -11.54
C GLY A 238 10.54 -7.33 -12.99
N GLU A 239 11.02 -8.28 -13.78
CA GLU A 239 10.61 -8.44 -15.19
C GLU A 239 9.10 -8.66 -15.35
N GLU A 240 8.44 -9.40 -14.45
CA GLU A 240 7.00 -9.65 -14.56
C GLU A 240 6.17 -8.35 -14.39
N ALA A 241 6.63 -7.43 -13.54
CA ALA A 241 6.01 -6.11 -13.41
C ALA A 241 6.26 -5.26 -14.66
N LEU A 242 7.47 -5.30 -15.24
CA LEU A 242 7.76 -4.62 -16.52
C LEU A 242 6.88 -5.17 -17.65
N LYS A 243 6.76 -6.50 -17.79
CA LYS A 243 5.88 -7.13 -18.78
C LYS A 243 4.42 -6.74 -18.59
N SER A 244 3.95 -6.72 -17.34
CA SER A 244 2.59 -6.29 -17.01
C SER A 244 2.34 -4.84 -17.42
N ALA A 245 3.29 -3.94 -17.15
CA ALA A 245 3.24 -2.55 -17.58
C ALA A 245 3.26 -2.41 -19.12
N ARG A 246 4.09 -3.18 -19.85
CA ARG A 246 4.09 -3.20 -21.33
C ARG A 246 2.79 -3.72 -21.92
N ARG A 247 2.20 -4.76 -21.32
CA ARG A 247 0.92 -5.34 -21.75
C ARG A 247 -0.24 -4.38 -21.55
N ALA A 248 -0.16 -3.49 -20.55
CA ALA A 248 -1.14 -2.46 -20.26
C ALA A 248 -2.59 -2.98 -20.15
N LYS A 249 -2.77 -4.18 -19.57
CA LYS A 249 -4.10 -4.78 -19.41
C LYS A 249 -4.95 -3.88 -18.49
N PRO A 250 -6.17 -3.47 -18.91
CA PRO A 250 -7.04 -2.67 -18.07
C PRO A 250 -7.57 -3.46 -16.87
N PHE A 251 -8.02 -2.73 -15.85
CA PHE A 251 -8.79 -3.27 -14.74
C PHE A 251 -10.28 -3.17 -15.05
N THR A 252 -11.06 -4.18 -14.69
CA THR A 252 -12.52 -4.13 -14.81
C THR A 252 -13.13 -4.06 -13.42
N SER A 253 -13.90 -3.00 -13.14
CA SER A 253 -14.72 -2.89 -11.93
C SER A 253 -16.18 -3.19 -12.24
N CYS A 254 -16.93 -3.68 -11.25
CA CYS A 254 -18.35 -3.94 -11.38
C CYS A 254 -19.10 -3.26 -10.23
N SER A 255 -20.08 -2.42 -10.56
CA SER A 255 -20.93 -1.76 -9.58
C SER A 255 -21.79 -2.76 -8.82
N ALA A 256 -21.71 -2.75 -7.49
CA ALA A 256 -22.56 -3.58 -6.65
C ALA A 256 -24.04 -3.18 -6.71
N LEU A 257 -24.34 -1.92 -7.08
CA LEU A 257 -25.70 -1.39 -7.14
C LEU A 257 -26.38 -1.63 -8.49
N THR A 258 -25.63 -1.48 -9.58
CA THR A 258 -26.19 -1.51 -10.94
C THR A 258 -25.74 -2.72 -11.75
N GLY A 259 -24.73 -3.48 -11.29
CA GLY A 259 -24.10 -4.55 -12.06
C GLY A 259 -23.30 -4.04 -13.27
N LYS A 260 -23.19 -2.73 -13.47
CA LYS A 260 -22.47 -2.16 -14.61
C LYS A 260 -20.97 -2.42 -14.46
N GLU A 261 -20.40 -3.05 -15.49
CA GLU A 261 -18.96 -3.21 -15.64
C GLU A 261 -18.34 -1.93 -16.23
N THR A 262 -17.15 -1.55 -15.78
CA THR A 262 -16.40 -0.40 -16.28
C THR A 262 -14.92 -0.75 -16.34
N ASP A 263 -14.31 -0.51 -17.49
CA ASP A 263 -12.88 -0.71 -17.70
C ASP A 263 -12.11 0.56 -17.37
N HIS A 264 -11.03 0.37 -16.62
CA HIS A 264 -10.10 1.42 -16.21
C HIS A 264 -8.74 1.13 -16.84
N PRO A 265 -8.14 2.09 -17.57
CA PRO A 265 -6.82 1.88 -18.15
C PRO A 265 -5.78 1.59 -17.06
N LEU A 266 -4.73 0.86 -17.42
CA LEU A 266 -3.61 0.65 -16.51
C LEU A 266 -2.95 2.00 -16.18
N SER A 267 -3.01 2.39 -14.91
CA SER A 267 -2.45 3.63 -14.40
C SER A 267 -2.07 3.45 -12.94
N ILE A 268 -1.29 4.38 -12.39
CA ILE A 268 -0.98 4.39 -10.95
C ILE A 268 -2.28 4.48 -10.13
N ALA A 269 -3.24 5.28 -10.60
CA ALA A 269 -4.56 5.46 -10.00
C ALA A 269 -5.33 4.13 -9.90
N SER A 270 -5.47 3.41 -11.02
CA SER A 270 -6.21 2.14 -11.05
C SER A 270 -5.49 1.02 -10.30
N CYS A 271 -4.14 1.00 -10.31
CA CYS A 271 -3.37 0.09 -9.46
C CYS A 271 -3.58 0.35 -7.96
N PHE A 272 -3.58 1.62 -7.54
CA PHE A 272 -3.83 2.00 -6.14
C PHE A 272 -5.24 1.60 -5.70
N GLU A 273 -6.25 1.90 -6.52
CA GLU A 273 -7.64 1.52 -6.24
C GLU A 273 -7.80 -0.01 -6.15
N TYR A 274 -7.16 -0.77 -7.04
CA TYR A 274 -7.17 -2.23 -6.99
C TYR A 274 -6.55 -2.76 -5.69
N MET A 275 -5.36 -2.28 -5.31
CA MET A 275 -4.71 -2.67 -4.06
C MET A 275 -5.55 -2.31 -2.83
N ASN A 276 -6.07 -1.09 -2.77
CA ASN A 276 -6.90 -0.61 -1.66
C ASN A 276 -8.20 -1.41 -1.52
N THR A 277 -8.86 -1.71 -2.64
CA THR A 277 -10.06 -2.57 -2.69
C THR A 277 -9.74 -3.99 -2.24
N HIS A 278 -8.59 -4.54 -2.64
CA HIS A 278 -8.15 -5.87 -2.21
C HIS A 278 -7.88 -5.92 -0.71
N ILE A 279 -7.23 -4.89 -0.14
CA ILE A 279 -7.01 -4.78 1.31
C ILE A 279 -8.35 -4.69 2.05
N ARG A 280 -9.28 -3.87 1.56
CA ARG A 280 -10.63 -3.71 2.13
C ARG A 280 -11.45 -5.01 2.12
N SER A 281 -11.21 -5.86 1.13
CA SER A 281 -11.91 -7.15 0.99
C SER A 281 -11.45 -8.21 2.00
N ASP A 282 -10.30 -8.02 2.65
CA ASP A 282 -9.77 -8.97 3.63
C ASP A 282 -10.47 -8.88 4.99
N LYS A 283 -11.64 -9.51 5.11
CA LYS A 283 -12.45 -9.57 6.35
C LYS A 283 -11.77 -10.30 7.52
N SER A 284 -10.74 -11.10 7.25
CA SER A 284 -10.12 -12.04 8.21
C SER A 284 -8.70 -11.65 8.63
N ASN A 285 -8.21 -10.48 8.22
CA ASN A 285 -6.82 -10.05 8.39
C ASN A 285 -5.78 -11.08 7.87
N ARG A 286 -6.12 -11.81 6.79
CA ARG A 286 -5.21 -12.75 6.10
C ARG A 286 -3.96 -12.05 5.59
N LEU A 287 -4.07 -10.79 5.17
CA LEU A 287 -2.98 -9.98 4.62
C LEU A 287 -2.08 -9.36 5.70
N LEU A 288 -2.50 -9.39 6.98
CA LEU A 288 -1.80 -8.74 8.10
C LEU A 288 -1.70 -7.22 7.93
N LEU A 289 -2.77 -6.61 7.41
CA LEU A 289 -2.86 -5.18 7.09
C LEU A 289 -3.93 -4.44 7.90
N ARG A 290 -4.57 -5.11 8.87
CA ARG A 290 -5.47 -4.48 9.84
C ARG A 290 -4.74 -4.07 11.11
N ALA A 291 -5.19 -2.98 11.72
CA ALA A 291 -4.69 -2.44 12.98
C ALA A 291 -5.81 -1.68 13.70
N GLN A 292 -5.69 -1.55 15.02
CA GLN A 292 -6.54 -0.63 15.77
C GLN A 292 -6.26 0.80 15.29
N MET A 293 -7.32 1.58 15.03
CA MET A 293 -7.17 2.99 14.68
C MET A 293 -6.76 3.80 15.90
N LEU A 294 -5.76 4.66 15.71
CA LEU A 294 -5.36 5.66 16.68
C LEU A 294 -6.19 6.93 16.48
N GLU A 295 -6.22 7.78 17.51
CA GLU A 295 -6.91 9.07 17.43
C GLU A 295 -6.33 9.96 16.32
N SER A 296 -5.01 9.87 16.07
CA SER A 296 -4.40 10.56 14.94
C SER A 296 -4.85 10.07 13.57
N ASP A 297 -5.26 8.81 13.45
CA ASP A 297 -5.78 8.25 12.19
C ASP A 297 -7.21 8.75 11.94
N LYS A 298 -8.06 8.77 12.98
CA LYS A 298 -9.40 9.37 12.91
C LYS A 298 -9.33 10.86 12.56
N ASN A 299 -8.45 11.61 13.23
CA ASN A 299 -8.29 13.04 13.00
C ASN A 299 -7.82 13.39 11.58
N LEU A 300 -6.97 12.56 10.96
CA LEU A 300 -6.60 12.73 9.55
C LEU A 300 -7.83 12.72 8.63
N ILE A 301 -8.79 11.83 8.88
CA ILE A 301 -10.03 11.72 8.09
C ILE A 301 -10.93 12.93 8.35
N ARG A 302 -11.11 13.33 9.62
CA ARG A 302 -11.89 14.53 9.99
C ARG A 302 -11.31 15.80 9.36
N GLU A 303 -10.00 15.99 9.42
CA GLU A 303 -9.30 17.11 8.80
C GLU A 303 -9.45 17.12 7.27
N ALA A 304 -9.40 15.95 6.63
CA ALA A 304 -9.65 15.83 5.21
C ALA A 304 -11.08 16.26 4.84
N GLY A 305 -12.08 15.86 5.63
CA GLY A 305 -13.47 16.29 5.49
C GLY A 305 -13.67 17.80 5.66
N ARG A 306 -12.98 18.39 6.64
CA ARG A 306 -12.94 19.85 6.89
C ARG A 306 -12.13 20.65 5.86
N ASN A 307 -11.56 19.99 4.85
CA ASN A 307 -10.72 20.60 3.82
C ASN A 307 -9.46 21.28 4.40
N ALA A 308 -8.85 20.71 5.44
CA ALA A 308 -7.59 21.22 5.96
C ALA A 308 -6.49 21.23 4.88
N ASP A 309 -5.64 22.27 4.88
CA ASP A 309 -4.63 22.50 3.85
C ASP A 309 -3.28 21.83 4.13
N SER A 310 -3.17 21.06 5.21
CA SER A 310 -2.00 20.21 5.43
C SER A 310 -1.92 19.09 4.38
N HIS A 311 -0.69 18.69 4.03
CA HIS A 311 -0.46 17.76 2.92
C HIS A 311 -1.12 16.39 3.12
N ALA A 312 -1.19 15.87 4.35
CA ALA A 312 -1.75 14.53 4.59
C ALA A 312 -3.27 14.50 4.33
N PRO A 313 -4.08 15.44 4.88
CA PRO A 313 -5.47 15.64 4.47
C PRO A 313 -5.66 15.86 2.97
N GLN A 314 -4.81 16.66 2.32
CA GLN A 314 -4.85 16.87 0.87
C GLN A 314 -4.65 15.55 0.10
N SER A 315 -3.65 14.76 0.49
CA SER A 315 -3.36 13.46 -0.13
C SER A 315 -4.50 12.47 0.05
N LEU A 316 -5.15 12.45 1.22
CA LEU A 316 -6.36 11.65 1.43
C LEU A 316 -7.52 12.15 0.55
N ARG A 317 -7.70 13.47 0.38
CA ARG A 317 -8.73 14.01 -0.52
C ARG A 317 -8.50 13.60 -1.98
N VAL A 318 -7.26 13.56 -2.46
CA VAL A 318 -6.94 13.05 -3.81
C VAL A 318 -7.40 11.61 -3.97
N LYS A 319 -7.19 10.76 -2.95
CA LYS A 319 -7.71 9.38 -2.93
C LYS A 319 -9.24 9.34 -2.97
N VAL A 320 -9.90 10.10 -2.10
CA VAL A 320 -11.37 10.14 -1.99
C VAL A 320 -12.03 10.58 -3.29
N GLN A 321 -11.44 11.53 -4.01
CA GLN A 321 -11.92 11.98 -5.32
C GLN A 321 -11.70 10.95 -6.43
N ARG A 322 -10.68 10.09 -6.30
CA ARG A 322 -10.25 9.14 -7.32
C ARG A 322 -11.01 7.82 -7.27
N GLU A 323 -11.26 7.28 -6.07
CA GLU A 323 -11.72 5.89 -5.90
C GLU A 323 -13.25 5.77 -5.83
N GLY A 324 -13.79 4.77 -6.54
CA GLY A 324 -15.25 4.57 -6.67
C GLY A 324 -15.95 4.25 -5.36
N VAL A 325 -15.24 3.72 -4.35
CA VAL A 325 -15.80 3.34 -3.05
C VAL A 325 -16.35 4.52 -2.25
N TYR A 326 -15.91 5.75 -2.53
CA TYR A 326 -16.37 6.97 -1.84
C TYR A 326 -17.51 7.68 -2.58
N VAL A 327 -17.87 7.21 -3.77
CA VAL A 327 -18.93 7.82 -4.57
C VAL A 327 -20.27 7.62 -3.86
N SER A 328 -20.91 8.73 -3.50
CA SER A 328 -22.23 8.73 -2.89
C SER A 328 -23.31 8.89 -3.96
N HIS A 329 -24.32 8.00 -3.94
CA HIS A 329 -25.48 8.08 -4.81
C HIS A 329 -26.72 8.51 -4.01
N ARG A 330 -27.43 9.55 -4.46
CA ARG A 330 -28.71 9.95 -3.85
C ARG A 330 -29.79 8.96 -4.28
N ILE A 331 -30.34 8.21 -3.32
CA ILE A 331 -31.51 7.35 -3.55
C ILE A 331 -32.74 8.12 -3.06
N VAL A 332 -33.60 8.54 -3.98
CA VAL A 332 -34.90 9.13 -3.64
C VAL A 332 -35.89 7.99 -3.41
N LEU A 333 -36.29 7.77 -2.16
CA LEU A 333 -37.33 6.80 -1.82
C LEU A 333 -38.71 7.42 -2.10
N PRO A 334 -39.62 6.72 -2.80
CA PRO A 334 -40.98 7.19 -2.99
C PRO A 334 -41.75 7.21 -1.64
N PRO A 335 -42.71 8.14 -1.45
CA PRO A 335 -43.47 8.23 -0.21
C PRO A 335 -44.23 6.93 0.06
N GLY A 336 -43.96 6.26 1.19
CA GLY A 336 -44.63 5.04 1.61
C GLY A 336 -44.04 3.72 1.11
N GLY A 337 -42.90 3.73 0.40
CA GLY A 337 -42.24 2.51 -0.05
C GLY A 337 -41.40 1.84 1.04
N ALA A 338 -41.88 0.75 1.63
CA ALA A 338 -40.98 -0.22 2.26
C ALA A 338 -39.94 -0.66 1.22
N LEU A 339 -38.68 -0.88 1.65
CA LEU A 339 -37.64 -1.52 0.83
C LEU A 339 -38.18 -2.88 0.37
N GLY A 340 -38.85 -2.91 -0.78
CA GLY A 340 -39.26 -4.14 -1.43
C GLY A 340 -38.00 -4.96 -1.58
N ALA A 341 -38.00 -6.17 -0.99
CA ALA A 341 -36.90 -7.10 -1.07
C ALA A 341 -36.38 -7.08 -2.51
N ALA A 342 -35.17 -6.55 -2.69
CA ALA A 342 -34.55 -6.47 -4.00
C ALA A 342 -34.70 -7.87 -4.60
N ARG A 343 -35.34 -7.97 -5.77
CA ARG A 343 -35.44 -9.24 -6.49
C ARG A 343 -34.01 -9.73 -6.63
N ARG A 344 -33.66 -10.74 -5.84
CA ARG A 344 -32.48 -11.56 -6.04
C ARG A 344 -32.83 -12.43 -7.23
N ASP A 345 -32.81 -11.86 -8.42
CA ASP A 345 -32.72 -12.68 -9.61
C ASP A 345 -31.26 -13.19 -9.59
N PRO A 346 -31.02 -14.49 -9.33
CA PRO A 346 -29.68 -15.02 -9.48
C PRO A 346 -29.28 -14.81 -10.94
N LEU A 347 -28.14 -14.17 -11.16
CA LEU A 347 -27.56 -14.06 -12.50
C LEU A 347 -27.44 -15.47 -13.11
N PRO A 348 -27.65 -15.62 -14.43
CA PRO A 348 -27.56 -16.91 -15.11
C PRO A 348 -26.24 -17.61 -14.78
N LEU A 349 -26.31 -18.93 -14.55
CA LEU A 349 -25.22 -19.78 -14.07
C LEU A 349 -24.04 -19.96 -15.05
N GLU A 350 -23.96 -19.15 -16.10
CA GLU A 350 -23.03 -19.32 -17.21
C GLU A 350 -22.14 -18.09 -17.36
N ARG A 351 -21.23 -17.93 -16.40
CA ARG A 351 -19.89 -17.37 -16.67
C ARG A 351 -18.89 -18.21 -15.90
N GLN A 352 -18.60 -19.40 -16.45
CA GLN A 352 -17.34 -20.05 -16.15
C GLN A 352 -16.25 -19.08 -16.61
N ILE A 353 -15.45 -18.59 -15.66
CA ILE A 353 -14.17 -17.97 -15.99
C ILE A 353 -13.32 -19.13 -16.52
N GLU A 354 -13.38 -19.35 -17.83
CA GLU A 354 -12.45 -20.25 -18.50
C GLU A 354 -11.05 -19.67 -18.37
N GLY A 355 -10.16 -20.48 -17.79
CA GLY A 355 -8.79 -20.13 -17.48
C GLY A 355 -8.50 -20.38 -16.01
N ALA A 356 -7.64 -21.35 -15.73
CA ALA A 356 -7.00 -21.43 -14.42
C ALA A 356 -6.41 -20.05 -14.08
N PRO A 357 -6.54 -19.54 -12.83
CA PRO A 357 -5.84 -18.32 -12.47
C PRO A 357 -4.36 -18.52 -12.78
N ASP A 358 -3.80 -17.63 -13.61
CA ASP A 358 -2.35 -17.55 -13.78
C ASP A 358 -1.73 -17.56 -12.38
N ALA A 359 -0.68 -18.37 -12.20
CA ALA A 359 0.01 -18.42 -10.92
C ALA A 359 0.33 -16.98 -10.47
N PRO A 360 0.08 -16.63 -9.20
CA PRO A 360 0.31 -15.26 -8.74
C PRO A 360 1.73 -14.83 -9.11
N PRO A 361 1.91 -13.60 -9.64
CA PRO A 361 3.21 -13.13 -10.08
C PRO A 361 4.19 -13.18 -8.91
N ARG A 362 5.37 -13.76 -9.17
CA ARG A 362 6.37 -14.02 -8.14
C ARG A 362 7.28 -12.81 -7.98
N ASN A 363 7.20 -12.15 -6.83
CA ASN A 363 8.13 -11.08 -6.49
C ASN A 363 9.55 -11.63 -6.20
N ARG A 364 10.55 -10.75 -6.08
CA ARG A 364 11.95 -11.15 -5.83
C ARG A 364 12.12 -12.01 -4.57
N ALA A 365 11.41 -11.66 -3.49
CA ALA A 365 11.44 -12.42 -2.25
C ALA A 365 10.91 -13.85 -2.44
N GLU A 366 9.84 -14.02 -3.21
CA GLU A 366 9.27 -15.33 -3.53
C GLU A 366 10.20 -16.18 -4.40
N ARG A 367 10.90 -15.57 -5.38
CA ARG A 367 11.93 -16.27 -6.18
C ARG A 367 13.04 -16.83 -5.28
N ARG A 368 13.61 -15.99 -4.41
CA ARG A 368 14.66 -16.37 -3.45
C ARG A 368 14.20 -17.51 -2.54
N ARG A 369 12.97 -17.44 -2.01
CA ARG A 369 12.39 -18.49 -1.18
C ARG A 369 12.28 -19.82 -1.93
N LEU A 370 11.78 -19.81 -3.16
CA LEU A 370 11.64 -21.03 -3.96
C LEU A 370 13.00 -21.65 -4.31
N GLU A 371 14.01 -20.83 -4.61
CA GLU A 371 15.36 -21.31 -4.83
C GLU A 371 15.97 -21.94 -3.57
N GLN A 372 15.76 -21.34 -2.40
CA GLN A 372 16.20 -21.92 -1.13
C GLN A 372 15.48 -23.25 -0.84
N GLU A 373 14.18 -23.33 -1.11
CA GLU A 373 13.40 -24.56 -0.93
C GLU A 373 13.89 -25.66 -1.89
N LEU A 374 14.16 -25.32 -3.14
CA LEU A 374 14.74 -26.24 -4.13
C LEU A 374 16.12 -26.73 -3.69
N LYS A 375 17.00 -25.83 -3.22
CA LYS A 375 18.31 -26.18 -2.66
C LYS A 375 18.18 -27.12 -1.45
N LYS A 376 17.22 -26.87 -0.55
CA LYS A 376 16.92 -27.75 0.60
C LYS A 376 16.42 -29.12 0.15
N GLN A 377 15.52 -29.19 -0.82
CA GLN A 377 15.01 -30.46 -1.37
C GLN A 377 16.11 -31.26 -2.07
N GLN A 378 16.98 -30.59 -2.84
CA GLN A 378 18.14 -31.23 -3.48
C GLN A 378 19.13 -31.76 -2.44
N LYS A 379 19.34 -31.05 -1.32
CA LYS A 379 20.16 -31.54 -0.20
C LYS A 379 19.55 -32.70 0.58
N ARG A 380 18.20 -32.81 0.63
CA ARG A 380 17.49 -33.94 1.25
C ARG A 380 17.44 -35.20 0.38
N ARG A 381 17.67 -35.04 -0.94
CA ARG A 381 17.69 -36.14 -1.93
C ARG A 381 19.10 -36.71 -2.16
N LYS A 382 20.14 -36.01 -1.70
CA LYS A 382 21.51 -36.52 -1.59
C LYS A 382 21.69 -37.08 -0.18
#